data_AF-A0A832Z3J5-F1
#
_entry.id   AF-A0A832Z3J5-F1
#
_cell.length_a   1.000
_cell.length_b   1.000
_cell.length_c   1.000
_cell.angle_alpha   90.00
_cell.angle_beta   90.00
_cell.angle_gamma   90.00
#
_symmetry.space_group_name_H-M   'P 1'
#
loop_
_entity.id
_entity.type
_entity.pdbx_description
1 polymer ?
#
loop_
_entity_poly.entity_id
_entity_poly.type
_entity_poly.pdbx_seq_one_letter_code
_entity_poly.pdbx_strand_id
1 'polypeptide(L)' 'MGYQPRKQRKFRASAPLHIRQKMVAATLSKDLRKELGRRSIPVRRGDKVRI' A
#
# COMPACT_ATOMS: atom_id res chain seq x y z
N MET A 1 -16.56 -0.90 -9.21
CA MET A 1 -15.52 0.04 -9.73
C MET A 1 -15.39 -0.22 -11.22
N GLY A 2 -15.68 0.75 -12.07
CA GLY A 2 -15.73 0.53 -13.52
C GLY A 2 -14.36 0.47 -14.19
N TYR A 3 -14.32 -0.12 -15.40
CA TYR A 3 -13.13 -0.18 -16.25
C TYR A 3 -12.59 1.20 -16.68
N GLN A 4 -13.42 2.26 -16.62
CA GLN A 4 -13.08 3.61 -17.08
C GLN A 4 -11.80 4.18 -16.42
N PRO A 5 -10.69 4.34 -17.16
CA PRO A 5 -9.41 4.77 -16.59
C PRO A 5 -9.45 6.17 -15.97
N ARG A 6 -10.24 7.08 -16.55
CA ARG A 6 -10.41 8.46 -16.04
C ARG A 6 -10.91 8.47 -14.59
N LYS A 7 -11.91 7.63 -14.27
CA LYS A 7 -12.49 7.55 -12.94
C LYS A 7 -11.50 6.98 -11.92
N GLN A 8 -10.70 5.99 -12.32
CA GLN A 8 -9.67 5.39 -11.47
C GLN A 8 -8.54 6.39 -11.13
N ARG A 9 -8.09 7.17 -12.12
CA ARG A 9 -7.07 8.22 -11.90
C ARG A 9 -7.59 9.32 -10.98
N LYS A 10 -8.82 9.81 -11.20
CA LYS A 10 -9.45 10.82 -10.34
C LYS A 10 -9.53 10.33 -8.89
N PHE A 11 -9.96 9.09 -8.68
CA PHE A 11 -10.05 8.50 -7.35
C PHE A 11 -8.70 8.45 -6.61
N ARG A 12 -7.63 8.01 -7.28
CA ARG A 12 -6.29 7.96 -6.66
C ARG A 12 -5.79 9.35 -6.24
N ALA A 13 -6.00 10.36 -7.08
CA ALA A 13 -5.61 11.74 -6.79
C ALA A 13 -6.40 12.33 -5.61
N SER A 14 -7.73 12.15 -5.59
CA SER A 14 -8.62 12.74 -4.58
C SER A 14 -8.90 11.83 -3.38
N ALA A 15 -8.15 10.74 -3.20
CA ALA A 15 -8.41 9.77 -2.13
C ALA A 15 -8.27 10.41 -0.73
N PRO A 16 -9.18 10.13 0.23
CA PRO A 16 -9.03 10.52 1.63
C PRO A 16 -7.76 9.95 2.29
N LEU A 17 -7.29 10.58 3.37
CA LEU A 17 -6.03 10.22 4.05
C LEU A 17 -5.96 8.74 4.48
N HIS A 18 -7.02 8.22 5.11
CA HIS A 18 -7.07 6.82 5.55
C HIS A 18 -7.02 5.81 4.39
N ILE A 19 -7.41 6.22 3.18
CA ILE A 19 -7.27 5.41 1.95
C ILE A 19 -5.86 5.56 1.39
N ARG A 20 -5.32 6.78 1.34
CA ARG A 20 -3.95 7.04 0.89
C ARG A 20 -2.93 6.22 1.66
N GLN A 21 -3.10 6.07 2.97
CA GLN A 21 -2.23 5.23 3.80
C GLN A 21 -2.17 3.77 3.30
N LYS A 22 -3.30 3.20 2.88
CA LYS A 22 -3.36 1.82 2.35
C LYS A 22 -2.74 1.70 0.95
N MET A 23 -2.72 2.78 0.17
CA MET A 23 -2.09 2.82 -1.15
C MET A 23 -0.56 2.78 -1.08
N VAL A 24 0.03 3.25 0.03
CA VAL A 24 1.48 3.25 0.28
C VAL A 24 1.87 2.03 1.12
N ALA A 25 1.67 0.84 0.55
CA ALA A 25 2.03 -0.43 1.18
C ALA A 25 3.20 -1.10 0.45
N ALA A 26 4.12 -1.67 1.22
CA ALA A 26 5.28 -2.40 0.69
C ALA A 26 5.20 -3.88 1.04
N THR A 27 5.83 -4.71 0.21
CA THR A 27 5.97 -6.14 0.44
C THR A 27 6.94 -6.41 1.58
N LEU A 28 6.56 -7.30 2.51
CA LEU A 28 7.45 -7.79 3.57
C LEU A 28 8.50 -8.77 3.02
N SER A 29 9.67 -8.83 3.68
CA SER A 29 10.70 -9.84 3.42
C SER A 29 10.16 -11.26 3.67
N LYS A 30 10.85 -12.28 3.14
CA LYS A 30 10.39 -13.68 3.30
C LYS A 30 10.26 -14.08 4.77
N ASP A 31 11.17 -13.63 5.62
CA ASP A 31 11.17 -13.96 7.05
C ASP A 31 10.03 -13.24 7.78
N LEU A 32 9.85 -11.94 7.53
CA LEU A 32 8.75 -11.16 8.11
C LEU A 32 7.37 -11.63 7.63
N ARG A 33 7.26 -12.16 6.41
CA ARG A 33 6.01 -12.77 5.92
C ARG A 33 5.64 -14.03 6.70
N LYS A 34 6.63 -14.85 7.08
CA LYS A 34 6.40 -16.06 7.88
C LYS A 34 5.97 -15.70 9.30
N GLU A 35 6.62 -14.72 9.90
CA GLU A 35 6.33 -14.27 11.27
C GLU A 35 4.97 -13.57 11.38
N LEU A 36 4.68 -12.61 10.50
CA LEU A 36 3.49 -11.76 10.59
C LEU A 36 2.28 -12.33 9.83
N GLY A 37 2.45 -13.40 9.05
CA GLY A 37 1.39 -14.04 8.25
C GLY A 37 0.77 -13.13 7.18
N ARG A 38 1.43 -12.03 6.81
CA ARG A 38 0.92 -11.02 5.87
C ARG A 38 1.90 -10.79 4.72
N ARG A 39 1.37 -10.51 3.53
CA ARG A 39 2.19 -10.25 2.33
C ARG A 39 2.79 -8.84 2.31
N SER A 40 2.01 -7.84 2.72
CA SER A 40 2.38 -6.42 2.69
C SER A 40 1.74 -5.66 3.85
N ILE A 41 2.37 -4.55 4.22
CA ILE A 41 1.87 -3.61 5.24
C ILE A 41 2.07 -2.16 4.76
N PRO A 42 1.24 -1.21 5.23
CA PRO A 42 1.50 0.22 5.04
C PRO A 42 2.84 0.62 5.66
N VAL A 43 3.66 1.34 4.90
CA VAL A 43 5.00 1.77 5.36
C VAL A 43 4.85 2.84 6.43
N ARG A 44 5.68 2.75 7.47
CA ARG A 44 5.74 3.72 8.57
C ARG A 44 7.13 4.35 8.66
N ARG A 45 7.21 5.53 9.27
CA ARG A 45 8.49 6.19 9.55
C ARG A 45 9.29 5.33 10.53
N GLY A 46 10.53 4.99 10.16
CA GLY A 46 11.42 4.12 10.95
C GLY A 46 11.58 2.70 10.39
N ASP A 47 10.77 2.30 9.41
CA ASP A 47 10.93 1.01 8.75
C ASP A 47 12.24 0.98 7.93
N LYS A 48 12.98 -0.13 8.02
CA LYS A 48 14.15 -0.39 7.16
C LYS A 48 13.67 -1.05 5.87
N VAL A 49 13.98 -0.42 4.72
CA VAL A 49 13.55 -0.88 3.40
C VAL A 49 14.77 -1.09 2.50
N ARG A 50 14.68 -2.08 1.60
CA ARG A 50 15.66 -2.30 0.52
C ARG A 50 15.00 -1.97 -0.82
N ILE A 51 15.74 -1.25 -1.68
CA ILE A 51 15.36 -0.93 -3.06
C ILE A 51 15.74 -2.09 -3.98
#